data_AF-A0A1S9M2R9-F1
#
_entry.id   AF-A0A1S9M2R9-F1
#
_cell.length_a   1.000
_cell.length_b   1.000
_cell.length_c   1.000
_cell.angle_alpha   90.00
_cell.angle_beta   90.00
_cell.angle_gamma   90.00
#
_symmetry.space_group_name_H-M   'P 1'
#
loop_
_entity.id
_entity.type
_entity.pdbx_description
1 polymer ?
#
loop_
_entity_poly.entity_id
_entity_poly.type
_entity_poly.pdbx_seq_one_letter_code
_entity_poly.pdbx_strand_id
1 'polypeptide(L)'
;MCGEVGTELSDGKARLGLIESPATDDESRTVTTTLPGTWREPHRNVEIPFPQAIDEWADAAVLALEEVATTYGAHITYKELATRLFDTTGIHTRMLVQNMSARLLNRVIHLCLEQNRPALSSLVVTATDGTVGAGFDEVLRASGQKIPATSLERERAAAVERLACYRAYGDVPADAEPMLTPKYEAQVIRW
;
A
#
# COMPACT_ATOMS: atom_id res chain seq x y z
N MET A 1 -17.52 -35.89 -90.37
CA MET A 1 -16.50 -34.83 -90.48
C MET A 1 -16.09 -34.50 -89.05
N CYS A 2 -15.25 -35.29 -88.38
CA CYS A 2 -13.98 -35.91 -88.80
C CYS A 2 -12.90 -34.85 -89.03
N GLY A 3 -11.87 -34.86 -88.18
CA GLY A 3 -10.84 -33.83 -88.05
C GLY A 3 -9.85 -34.15 -86.92
N GLU A 4 -9.14 -35.26 -87.04
CA GLU A 4 -8.10 -35.77 -86.13
C GLU A 4 -6.70 -35.42 -86.72
N VAL A 5 -5.54 -35.47 -86.04
CA VAL A 5 -5.06 -36.10 -84.78
C VAL A 5 -4.00 -35.16 -84.14
N GLY A 6 -3.60 -35.32 -82.87
CA GLY A 6 -2.44 -34.55 -82.33
C GLY A 6 -2.04 -34.79 -80.86
N THR A 7 -1.62 -36.00 -80.49
CA THR A 7 -0.98 -36.34 -79.20
C THR A 7 0.45 -35.78 -79.06
N GLU A 8 0.89 -35.45 -77.83
CA GLU A 8 1.99 -36.15 -77.15
C GLU A 8 2.19 -35.72 -75.68
N LEU A 9 2.72 -36.64 -74.85
CA LEU A 9 3.20 -36.39 -73.49
C LEU A 9 4.73 -36.32 -73.49
N SER A 10 5.36 -35.53 -72.60
CA SER A 10 6.66 -35.91 -72.01
C SER A 10 7.01 -35.09 -70.75
N ASP A 11 7.38 -35.86 -69.72
CA ASP A 11 8.39 -35.61 -68.68
C ASP A 11 8.58 -34.22 -68.05
N GLY A 12 8.02 -34.12 -66.84
CA GLY A 12 8.79 -33.99 -65.61
C GLY A 12 10.28 -33.60 -65.68
N LYS A 13 10.59 -32.41 -65.14
CA LYS A 13 11.89 -32.14 -64.55
C LYS A 13 11.77 -31.31 -63.28
N ALA A 14 11.78 -31.99 -62.14
CA ALA A 14 11.98 -31.33 -60.85
C ALA A 14 13.33 -30.61 -60.85
N ARG A 15 13.35 -29.35 -60.39
CA ARG A 15 14.57 -28.63 -60.05
C ARG A 15 14.37 -27.91 -58.72
N LEU A 16 15.20 -28.28 -57.74
CA LEU A 16 15.37 -27.55 -56.49
C LEU A 16 15.62 -26.07 -56.81
N GLY A 17 14.74 -25.21 -56.32
CA GLY A 17 14.96 -23.77 -56.16
C GLY A 17 14.96 -23.47 -54.66
N LEU A 18 15.86 -22.59 -54.23
CA LEU A 18 16.13 -22.34 -52.81
C LEU A 18 14.89 -21.89 -52.03
N ILE A 19 14.76 -22.47 -50.85
CA ILE A 19 14.12 -21.88 -49.68
C ILE A 19 14.72 -20.50 -49.37
N GLU A 20 14.06 -19.44 -49.81
CA GLU A 20 14.21 -18.11 -49.20
C GLU A 20 13.10 -17.94 -48.15
N SER A 21 13.46 -18.23 -46.90
CA SER A 21 12.60 -17.90 -45.76
C SER A 21 12.35 -16.39 -45.74
N PRO A 22 11.10 -15.91 -45.58
CA PRO A 22 10.87 -14.51 -45.30
C PRO A 22 11.62 -14.15 -44.02
N ALA A 23 12.39 -13.07 -44.05
CA ALA A 23 13.09 -12.59 -42.87
C ALA A 23 12.08 -12.38 -41.76
N THR A 24 12.27 -13.08 -40.64
CA THR A 24 11.66 -12.68 -39.38
C THR A 24 12.28 -11.35 -39.02
N ASP A 25 11.53 -10.27 -39.22
CA ASP A 25 11.81 -8.99 -38.56
C ASP A 25 11.67 -9.24 -37.05
N ASP A 26 12.77 -9.68 -36.43
CA ASP A 26 13.01 -9.63 -35.00
C ASP A 26 13.12 -8.15 -34.62
N GLU A 27 11.97 -7.49 -34.63
CA GLU A 27 11.78 -6.20 -33.99
C GLU A 27 11.81 -6.44 -32.48
N SER A 28 13.02 -6.70 -31.99
CA SER A 28 13.43 -6.66 -30.59
C SER A 28 13.28 -5.23 -30.07
N ARG A 29 12.03 -4.76 -30.03
CA ARG A 29 11.57 -3.64 -29.23
C ARG A 29 11.86 -4.02 -27.80
N THR A 30 12.97 -3.50 -27.30
CA THR A 30 13.19 -3.29 -25.88
C THR A 30 12.08 -2.38 -25.37
N VAL A 31 10.93 -2.97 -25.03
CA VAL A 31 9.84 -2.27 -24.34
C VAL A 31 10.39 -1.91 -22.98
N THR A 32 10.92 -0.69 -22.88
CA THR A 32 11.31 -0.03 -21.64
C THR A 32 10.06 0.12 -20.78
N THR A 33 9.72 -0.97 -20.09
CA THR A 33 8.49 -1.14 -19.33
C THR A 33 8.61 -0.29 -18.07
N THR A 34 8.32 0.99 -18.25
CA THR A 34 8.30 1.97 -17.17
C THR A 34 7.21 1.54 -16.21
N LEU A 35 7.58 1.23 -14.96
CA LEU A 35 6.64 0.79 -13.95
C LEU A 35 5.51 1.82 -13.80
N PRO A 36 4.24 1.39 -13.69
CA PRO A 36 3.11 2.30 -13.47
C PRO A 36 3.23 3.01 -12.11
N GLY A 37 2.31 3.91 -11.80
CA GLY A 37 2.33 4.60 -10.51
C GLY A 37 2.21 3.63 -9.33
N THR A 38 1.35 2.62 -9.49
CA THR A 38 1.03 1.56 -8.53
C THR A 38 0.76 0.25 -9.29
N TRP A 39 1.23 -0.88 -8.77
CA TRP A 39 1.11 -2.22 -9.37
C TRP A 39 0.97 -3.27 -8.26
N ARG A 40 0.66 -4.52 -8.62
CA ARG A 40 0.77 -5.68 -7.71
C ARG A 40 1.77 -6.70 -8.26
N GLU A 41 2.53 -7.34 -7.39
CA GLU A 41 3.35 -8.49 -7.77
C GLU A 41 2.47 -9.72 -8.13
N PRO A 42 2.90 -10.56 -9.08
CA PRO A 42 4.07 -10.41 -9.95
C PRO A 42 3.82 -9.50 -11.18
N HIS A 43 2.61 -8.97 -11.35
CA HIS A 43 2.14 -8.23 -12.53
C HIS A 43 2.59 -6.75 -12.56
N ARG A 44 3.90 -6.53 -12.48
CA ARG A 44 4.55 -5.20 -12.41
C ARG A 44 4.24 -4.22 -13.54
N ASN A 45 3.80 -4.73 -14.70
CA ASN A 45 3.47 -3.93 -15.87
C ASN A 45 1.98 -3.56 -15.98
N VAL A 46 1.14 -4.00 -15.03
CA VAL A 46 -0.28 -3.69 -14.97
C VAL A 46 -0.52 -2.61 -13.92
N GLU A 47 -1.13 -1.49 -14.33
CA GLU A 47 -1.48 -0.41 -13.41
C GLU A 47 -2.67 -0.81 -12.54
N ILE A 48 -2.54 -0.56 -11.23
CA ILE A 48 -3.67 -0.55 -10.30
C ILE A 48 -4.07 0.90 -10.02
N PRO A 49 -5.34 1.29 -10.23
CA PRO A 49 -5.82 2.61 -9.86
C PRO A 49 -5.54 2.91 -8.39
N PHE A 50 -4.88 4.04 -8.11
CA PHE A 50 -4.46 4.39 -6.75
C PHE A 50 -5.61 4.38 -5.70
N PRO A 51 -6.86 4.77 -6.01
CA PRO A 51 -7.97 4.63 -5.07
C PRO A 51 -8.22 3.18 -4.63
N GLN A 52 -8.21 2.23 -5.57
CA GLN A 52 -8.35 0.80 -5.27
C GLN A 52 -7.21 0.32 -4.35
N ALA A 53 -5.97 0.72 -4.65
CA ALA A 53 -4.83 0.38 -3.81
C ALA A 53 -4.96 0.96 -2.39
N ILE A 54 -5.54 2.16 -2.24
CA ILE A 54 -5.81 2.76 -0.92
C ILE A 54 -6.85 1.98 -0.14
N ASP A 55 -7.95 1.53 -0.77
CA ASP A 55 -8.94 0.69 -0.09
C ASP A 55 -8.33 -0.65 0.36
N GLU A 56 -7.64 -1.37 -0.55
CA GLU A 56 -6.99 -2.65 -0.21
C GLU A 56 -5.88 -2.51 0.84
N TRP A 57 -5.07 -1.44 0.81
CA TRP A 57 -4.11 -1.14 1.87
C TRP A 57 -4.79 -0.71 3.17
N ALA A 58 -5.95 -0.05 3.14
CA ALA A 58 -6.64 0.39 4.35
C ALA A 58 -7.26 -0.79 5.10
N ASP A 59 -7.87 -1.74 4.39
CA ASP A 59 -8.38 -2.99 4.97
C ASP A 59 -7.23 -3.80 5.62
N ALA A 60 -6.11 -3.94 4.93
CA ALA A 60 -4.91 -4.59 5.48
C ALA A 60 -4.28 -3.80 6.65
N ALA A 61 -4.39 -2.46 6.65
CA ALA A 61 -3.87 -1.61 7.71
C ALA A 61 -4.69 -1.71 8.99
N VAL A 62 -6.01 -1.84 8.90
CA VAL A 62 -6.87 -2.10 10.08
C VAL A 62 -6.38 -3.37 10.77
N LEU A 63 -6.26 -4.49 10.06
CA LEU A 63 -5.79 -5.77 10.61
C LEU A 63 -4.36 -5.68 11.20
N ALA A 64 -3.44 -5.03 10.49
CA ALA A 64 -2.06 -4.88 10.97
C ALA A 64 -1.94 -3.97 12.22
N LEU A 65 -2.84 -2.99 12.38
CA LEU A 65 -2.85 -2.10 13.54
C LEU A 65 -3.60 -2.72 14.73
N GLU A 66 -4.61 -3.57 14.50
CA GLU A 66 -5.21 -4.43 15.52
C GLU A 66 -4.15 -5.38 16.11
N GLU A 67 -3.33 -6.02 15.27
CA GLU A 67 -2.21 -6.86 15.73
C GLU A 67 -1.22 -6.06 16.62
N VAL A 68 -0.83 -4.85 16.20
CA VAL A 68 0.03 -3.96 17.02
C VAL A 68 -0.65 -3.59 18.34
N ALA A 69 -1.97 -3.39 18.34
CA ALA A 69 -2.75 -3.04 19.53
C ALA A 69 -2.86 -4.18 20.56
N THR A 70 -2.53 -5.42 20.20
CA THR A 70 -2.50 -6.54 21.17
C THR A 70 -1.50 -6.35 22.32
N THR A 71 -0.49 -5.48 22.12
CA THR A 71 0.58 -5.23 23.09
C THR A 71 0.49 -3.81 23.64
N TYR A 72 0.26 -3.68 24.95
CA TYR A 72 0.21 -2.39 25.64
C TYR A 72 1.50 -1.58 25.46
N GLY A 73 1.37 -0.32 25.00
CA GLY A 73 2.50 0.58 24.71
C GLY A 73 3.16 0.39 23.33
N ALA A 74 2.78 -0.64 22.56
CA ALA A 74 3.31 -0.87 21.22
C ALA A 74 2.81 0.20 20.22
N HIS A 75 3.66 0.52 19.25
CA HIS A 75 3.39 1.46 18.18
C HIS A 75 4.23 1.06 16.95
N ILE A 76 3.88 1.58 15.78
CA ILE A 76 4.55 1.27 14.52
C ILE A 76 4.90 2.56 13.77
N THR A 77 6.01 2.58 13.04
CA THR A 77 6.35 3.73 12.20
C THR A 77 5.64 3.66 10.84
N TYR A 78 5.46 4.82 10.20
CA TYR A 78 4.96 4.91 8.81
C TYR A 78 5.68 3.98 7.82
N LYS A 79 7.00 3.76 8.02
CA LYS A 79 7.81 2.90 7.15
C LYS A 79 7.49 1.42 7.39
N GLU A 80 7.44 0.99 8.65
CA GLU A 80 7.13 -0.40 9.00
C GLU A 80 5.71 -0.78 8.59
N LEU A 81 4.74 0.12 8.78
CA LEU A 81 3.37 -0.07 8.28
C LEU A 81 3.37 -0.23 6.75
N ALA A 82 4.02 0.68 6.02
CA ALA A 82 4.10 0.59 4.55
C ALA A 82 4.74 -0.72 4.08
N THR A 83 5.81 -1.19 4.73
CA THR A 83 6.43 -2.50 4.45
C THR A 83 5.42 -3.64 4.67
N ARG A 84 4.79 -3.73 5.84
CA ARG A 84 3.78 -4.78 6.12
C ARG A 84 2.66 -4.80 5.08
N LEU A 85 2.18 -3.63 4.65
CA LEU A 85 1.09 -3.52 3.67
C LEU A 85 1.51 -3.96 2.27
N PHE A 86 2.73 -3.60 1.85
CA PHE A 86 3.29 -4.05 0.59
C PHE A 86 3.49 -5.57 0.59
N ASP A 87 4.04 -6.13 1.67
CA ASP A 87 4.27 -7.57 1.82
C ASP A 87 2.95 -8.36 1.88
N THR A 88 1.92 -7.84 2.56
CA THR A 88 0.62 -8.51 2.75
C THR A 88 -0.27 -8.44 1.51
N THR A 89 -0.34 -7.28 0.84
CA THR A 89 -1.24 -7.08 -0.32
C THR A 89 -0.58 -7.43 -1.67
N GLY A 90 0.76 -7.46 -1.69
CA GLY A 90 1.57 -7.48 -2.91
C GLY A 90 1.51 -6.19 -3.72
N ILE A 91 0.78 -5.15 -3.28
CA ILE A 91 0.61 -3.89 -4.00
C ILE A 91 1.71 -2.91 -3.59
N HIS A 92 2.43 -2.38 -4.57
CA HIS A 92 3.52 -1.41 -4.39
C HIS A 92 3.25 -0.13 -5.17
N THR A 93 3.93 0.96 -4.80
CA THR A 93 3.85 2.25 -5.49
C THR A 93 5.21 2.94 -5.58
N ARG A 94 5.37 3.79 -6.60
CA ARG A 94 6.51 4.73 -6.73
C ARG A 94 6.33 6.00 -5.89
N MET A 95 5.18 6.20 -5.25
CA MET A 95 4.97 7.35 -4.36
C MET A 95 5.84 7.27 -3.10
N LEU A 96 6.32 8.43 -2.63
CA LEU A 96 6.99 8.53 -1.33
C LEU A 96 6.05 8.05 -0.22
N VAL A 97 6.59 7.25 0.71
CA VAL A 97 5.82 6.66 1.82
C VAL A 97 4.98 7.70 2.55
N GLN A 98 5.54 8.87 2.88
CA GLN A 98 4.80 9.95 3.55
C GLN A 98 3.52 10.38 2.80
N ASN A 99 3.60 10.53 1.47
CA ASN A 99 2.47 10.94 0.65
C ASN A 99 1.42 9.83 0.48
N MET A 100 1.86 8.57 0.46
CA MET A 100 0.97 7.40 0.46
C MET A 100 0.29 7.27 1.83
N SER A 101 1.05 7.28 2.91
CA SER A 101 0.57 7.13 4.29
C SER A 101 -0.43 8.21 4.69
N ALA A 102 -0.26 9.46 4.27
CA ALA A 102 -1.24 10.51 4.54
C ALA A 102 -2.64 10.19 3.96
N ARG A 103 -2.68 9.64 2.74
CA ARG A 103 -3.94 9.23 2.09
C ARG A 103 -4.52 7.95 2.69
N LEU A 104 -3.65 6.98 2.97
CA LEU A 104 -3.99 5.72 3.62
C LEU A 104 -4.62 5.95 5.00
N LEU A 105 -3.96 6.72 5.86
CA LEU A 105 -4.44 6.92 7.24
C LEU A 105 -5.75 7.70 7.29
N ASN A 106 -5.99 8.64 6.36
CA ASN A 106 -7.31 9.26 6.23
C ASN A 106 -8.39 8.21 5.91
N ARG A 107 -8.12 7.25 5.00
CA ARG A 107 -9.07 6.15 4.74
C ARG A 107 -9.26 5.24 5.95
N VAL A 108 -8.19 4.89 6.67
CA VAL A 108 -8.26 4.09 7.91
C VAL A 108 -9.09 4.80 8.99
N ILE A 109 -8.97 6.14 9.13
CA ILE A 109 -9.80 6.92 10.06
C ILE A 109 -11.29 6.78 9.71
N HIS A 110 -11.65 6.92 8.43
CA HIS A 110 -13.03 6.73 7.99
C HIS A 110 -13.54 5.30 8.23
N LEU A 111 -12.75 4.26 7.91
CA LEU A 111 -13.11 2.86 8.20
C LEU A 111 -13.31 2.61 9.70
N CYS A 112 -12.47 3.18 10.57
CA CYS A 112 -12.62 3.03 12.02
C CYS A 112 -13.93 3.67 12.51
N LEU A 113 -14.25 4.87 12.03
CA LEU A 113 -15.50 5.57 12.39
C LEU A 113 -16.74 4.81 11.88
N GLU A 114 -16.73 4.38 10.62
CA GLU A 114 -17.80 3.57 9.99
C GLU A 114 -18.09 2.28 10.77
N GLN A 115 -17.06 1.70 11.39
CA GLN A 115 -17.12 0.43 12.12
C GLN A 115 -17.15 0.57 13.66
N ASN A 116 -17.24 1.80 14.20
CA ASN A 116 -17.19 2.10 15.64
C ASN A 116 -15.95 1.55 16.37
N ARG A 117 -14.79 1.56 15.70
CA ARG A 117 -13.49 1.13 16.24
C ARG A 117 -12.74 2.30 16.89
N PRO A 118 -11.87 2.05 17.88
CA PRO A 118 -10.96 3.08 18.38
C PRO A 118 -10.00 3.55 17.27
N ALA A 119 -9.42 4.73 17.42
CA ALA A 119 -8.61 5.35 16.38
C ALA A 119 -7.24 4.68 16.19
N LEU A 120 -7.21 3.57 15.44
CA LEU A 120 -6.02 2.77 15.14
C LEU A 120 -4.87 3.60 14.53
N SER A 121 -5.17 4.69 13.83
CA SER A 121 -4.18 5.64 13.31
C SER A 121 -3.33 6.31 14.40
N SER A 122 -3.76 6.32 15.66
CA SER A 122 -2.99 6.79 16.82
C SER A 122 -1.73 5.95 17.10
N LEU A 123 -1.69 4.69 16.63
CA LEU A 123 -0.56 3.78 16.78
C LEU A 123 0.58 4.06 15.78
N VAL A 124 0.36 4.95 14.80
CA VAL A 124 1.30 5.21 13.70
C VAL A 124 2.06 6.51 13.93
N VAL A 125 3.38 6.39 14.16
CA VAL A 125 4.22 7.51 14.59
C VAL A 125 5.41 7.78 13.66
N THR A 126 6.02 8.97 13.77
CA THR A 126 7.28 9.25 13.08
C THR A 126 8.43 8.48 13.73
N ALA A 127 9.34 7.94 12.92
CA ALA A 127 10.57 7.34 13.42
C ALA A 127 11.54 8.37 14.01
N THR A 128 11.39 9.66 13.67
CA THR A 128 12.33 10.73 14.06
C THR A 128 12.19 11.10 15.52
N ASP A 129 10.96 11.27 16.00
CA ASP A 129 10.65 11.76 17.35
C ASP A 129 9.65 10.88 18.12
N GLY A 130 8.94 9.95 17.46
CA GLY A 130 7.90 9.12 18.08
C GLY A 130 6.54 9.80 18.21
N THR A 131 6.30 10.93 17.52
CA THR A 131 5.01 11.65 17.54
C THR A 131 4.03 11.14 16.49
N VAL A 132 2.73 11.42 16.67
CA VAL A 132 1.76 11.31 15.57
C VAL A 132 1.84 12.54 14.66
N GLY A 133 1.67 12.35 13.35
CA GLY A 133 1.63 13.46 12.39
C GLY A 133 0.39 14.34 12.58
N ALA A 134 0.43 15.57 12.03
CA ALA A 134 -0.71 16.51 12.07
C ALA A 134 -2.01 15.96 11.46
N GLY A 135 -1.94 14.91 10.62
CA GLY A 135 -3.10 14.18 10.13
C GLY A 135 -3.94 13.50 11.25
N PHE A 136 -3.36 13.28 12.44
CA PHE A 136 -4.11 12.79 13.61
C PHE A 136 -5.21 13.78 14.06
N ASP A 137 -5.06 15.07 13.76
CA ASP A 137 -6.10 16.07 14.07
C ASP A 137 -7.45 15.75 13.35
N GLU A 138 -7.44 14.92 12.31
CA GLU A 138 -8.66 14.45 11.65
C GLU A 138 -9.47 13.46 12.52
N VAL A 139 -8.82 12.63 13.33
CA VAL A 139 -9.50 11.76 14.33
C VAL A 139 -10.35 12.60 15.26
N LEU A 140 -9.73 13.66 15.80
CA LEU A 140 -10.34 14.56 16.75
C LEU A 140 -11.46 15.38 16.10
N ARG A 141 -11.22 15.89 14.87
CA ARG A 141 -12.21 16.61 14.06
C ARG A 141 -13.47 15.78 13.80
N ALA A 142 -13.30 14.55 13.30
CA ALA A 142 -14.40 13.65 12.99
C ALA A 142 -15.19 13.23 14.24
N SER A 143 -14.53 13.19 15.40
CA SER A 143 -15.14 12.91 16.71
C SER A 143 -15.73 14.14 17.40
N GLY A 144 -15.74 15.31 16.73
CA GLY A 144 -16.24 16.58 17.29
C GLY A 144 -15.40 17.15 18.45
N GLN A 145 -14.19 16.64 18.65
CA GLN A 145 -13.29 17.06 19.73
C GLN A 145 -12.49 18.31 19.34
N LYS A 146 -12.00 19.04 20.36
CA LYS A 146 -11.16 20.22 20.16
C LYS A 146 -9.80 19.82 19.59
N ILE A 147 -9.36 20.49 18.51
CA ILE A 147 -8.01 20.32 17.98
C ILE A 147 -6.96 20.91 18.97
N PRO A 148 -5.92 20.15 19.32
CA PRO A 148 -4.79 20.58 20.15
C PRO A 148 -4.10 21.84 19.62
N ALA A 149 -3.68 22.74 20.52
CA ALA A 149 -2.93 23.94 20.14
C ALA A 149 -1.41 23.66 20.06
N THR A 150 -0.94 22.66 20.81
CA THR A 150 0.48 22.29 20.91
C THR A 150 0.73 20.83 20.54
N SER A 151 1.98 20.51 20.17
CA SER A 151 2.36 19.12 19.88
C SER A 151 2.19 18.20 21.11
N LEU A 152 2.48 18.68 22.32
CA LEU A 152 2.35 17.89 23.54
C LEU A 152 0.88 17.56 23.87
N GLU A 153 -0.05 18.49 23.63
CA GLU A 153 -1.48 18.21 23.75
C GLU A 153 -1.94 17.19 22.69
N ARG A 154 -1.40 17.23 21.47
CA ARG A 154 -1.67 16.21 20.43
C ARG A 154 -1.19 14.84 20.86
N GLU A 155 0.04 14.72 21.35
CA GLU A 155 0.56 13.42 21.81
C GLU A 155 -0.17 12.88 23.03
N ARG A 156 -0.68 13.74 23.91
CA ARG A 156 -1.57 13.33 25.01
C ARG A 156 -2.91 12.82 24.51
N ALA A 157 -3.53 13.47 23.52
CA ALA A 157 -4.75 12.97 22.89
C ALA A 157 -4.49 11.62 22.17
N ALA A 158 -3.39 11.51 21.43
CA ALA A 158 -2.98 10.26 20.78
C ALA A 158 -2.67 9.14 21.77
N ALA A 159 -2.14 9.46 22.97
CA ALA A 159 -1.94 8.48 24.03
C ALA A 159 -3.26 7.91 24.57
N VAL A 160 -4.31 8.74 24.67
CA VAL A 160 -5.66 8.30 25.08
C VAL A 160 -6.26 7.36 24.03
N GLU A 161 -6.18 7.73 22.75
CA GLU A 161 -6.65 6.88 21.65
C GLU A 161 -5.85 5.57 21.54
N ARG A 162 -4.53 5.60 21.76
CA ARG A 162 -3.71 4.38 21.83
C ARG A 162 -4.15 3.46 22.97
N LEU A 163 -4.44 4.01 24.15
CA LEU A 163 -4.99 3.22 25.27
C LEU A 163 -6.36 2.60 24.93
N ALA A 164 -7.22 3.31 24.21
CA ALA A 164 -8.49 2.76 23.72
C ALA A 164 -8.26 1.61 22.71
N CYS A 165 -7.26 1.73 21.83
CA CYS A 165 -6.86 0.63 20.95
C CYS A 165 -6.35 -0.59 21.73
N TYR A 166 -5.42 -0.39 22.69
CA TYR A 166 -4.90 -1.49 23.49
C TYR A 166 -6.01 -2.21 24.27
N ARG A 167 -6.94 -1.48 24.89
CA ARG A 167 -8.07 -2.06 25.63
C ARG A 167 -9.08 -2.80 24.74
N ALA A 168 -9.12 -2.52 23.44
CA ALA A 168 -10.02 -3.18 22.51
C ALA A 168 -9.46 -4.51 21.95
N TYR A 169 -8.13 -4.62 21.85
CA TYR A 169 -7.47 -5.73 21.11
C TYR A 169 -6.39 -6.48 21.91
N GLY A 170 -5.98 -6.01 23.08
CA GLY A 170 -4.95 -6.61 23.92
C GLY A 170 -5.37 -6.83 25.38
N ASP A 171 -4.54 -7.54 26.12
CA ASP A 171 -4.68 -7.69 27.58
C ASP A 171 -4.01 -6.48 28.26
N VAL A 172 -4.82 -5.64 28.91
CA VAL A 172 -4.40 -4.35 29.46
C VAL A 172 -4.85 -4.22 30.91
N PRO A 173 -3.94 -3.91 31.85
CA PRO A 173 -4.30 -3.65 33.24
C PRO A 173 -5.42 -2.60 33.39
N ALA A 174 -6.31 -2.82 34.36
CA ALA A 174 -7.43 -1.90 34.59
C ALA A 174 -6.98 -0.48 34.97
N ASP A 175 -5.81 -0.38 35.63
CA ASP A 175 -5.10 0.83 36.04
C ASP A 175 -4.08 1.34 35.00
N ALA A 176 -4.08 0.79 33.78
CA ALA A 176 -3.25 1.30 32.69
C ALA A 176 -3.65 2.73 32.29
N GLU A 177 -2.64 3.60 32.16
CA GLU A 177 -2.78 5.03 31.88
C GLU A 177 -2.34 5.40 30.45
N PRO A 178 -2.80 6.52 29.87
CA PRO A 178 -2.30 7.02 28.59
C PRO A 178 -0.80 7.35 28.64
N MET A 179 0.02 6.66 27.83
CA MET A 179 1.47 6.87 27.78
C MET A 179 1.92 7.59 26.49
N LEU A 180 2.83 8.56 26.61
CA LEU A 180 3.59 9.06 25.46
C LEU A 180 4.45 7.92 24.87
N THR A 181 4.96 8.06 23.64
CA THR A 181 5.98 7.12 23.17
C THR A 181 7.28 7.35 23.95
N PRO A 182 8.07 6.31 24.28
CA PRO A 182 9.31 6.47 25.06
C PRO A 182 10.30 7.47 24.43
N LYS A 183 10.28 7.58 23.09
CA LYS A 183 11.14 8.51 22.35
C LYS A 183 10.71 9.96 22.49
N TYR A 184 9.41 10.25 22.53
CA TYR A 184 8.91 11.60 22.72
C TYR A 184 8.96 12.02 24.19
N GLU A 185 8.63 11.11 25.10
CA GLU A 185 8.76 11.30 26.55
C GLU A 185 10.19 11.71 26.94
N ALA A 186 11.20 10.97 26.44
CA ALA A 186 12.61 11.28 26.65
C ALA A 186 13.08 12.62 26.05
N GLN A 187 12.29 13.27 25.19
CA GLN A 187 12.53 14.63 24.71
C GLN A 187 11.84 15.66 25.61
N VAL A 188 10.60 15.40 26.03
CA VAL A 188 9.81 16.31 26.89
C VAL A 188 10.42 16.47 28.28
N ILE A 189 10.96 15.39 28.87
CA ILE A 189 11.60 15.40 30.20
C ILE A 189 12.93 16.19 30.25
N ARG A 190 13.50 16.58 29.09
CA ARG A 190 14.79 17.29 29.01
C ARG A 190 14.67 18.82 29.13
N TRP A 191 13.48 19.34 29.47
CA TRP A 191 13.15 20.77 29.54
C TRP A 191 12.42 21.10 30.85
#